data_AF-A0A969FHC1-F1
#
_entry.id   AF-A0A969FHC1-F1
#
_cell.length_a   1.000
_cell.length_b   1.000
_cell.length_c   1.000
_cell.angle_alpha   90.00
_cell.angle_beta   90.00
_cell.angle_gamma   90.00
#
_symmetry.space_group_name_H-M   'P 1'
#
loop_
_entity.id
_entity.type
_entity.pdbx_description
1 polymer ?
#
loop_
_entity_poly.entity_id
_entity_poly.type
_entity_poly.pdbx_seq_one_letter_code
_entity_poly.pdbx_strand_id
1 'polypeptide(L)'
;MTKKKRPALLLLSGAAIALVAGGIGAYWLLARRLPAGGLPVGTDVIPQTALMTLSFSTDEGQWRDLRQFGTPETQESLNQTLADLRDRLLTANGFDYERDIQPWVGDEITVAFLSPSLPAEDSEETEPPILEPQQNPQTAVMVLPIGDPAEAQQILTNPQPEFSVNFAERDYQGVTIREFEGADATYSAAVLDNRLVVIATEGEAIEQVIDTFKGEASVAQTPGYGQALRQISAPQPFARLYVNAPAARAIATAGSPQALPPQNLTPLQNNRGIAATVNLEPEGLRFQGIAWLDPEGELAYQVENGSDTMPTLLPAETLMMASGGNLQRFWQDYSQRADGNAISPISPNNLRTVLQELTGLNLDEDLIAWMGGEFSLSVIEIPASAEPAAPGLAGAGVLMMVQASDRAAADATLAQLDEVMSDRYRFQVEGTTIEGQSVVQWTSPLSGLTITRGWLEGDVAFLAFGENLAQTILPQPETALAATDLYKQTIDPEFDPNNGHFFVDVDRLLSEDSPVPVPNLPPANEAFVQAIRTIGVTAAIRDKYSTRYDVHVRLEKAGDPGELPPPAAPSASPSPQSP
;
A
#
# COMPACT_ATOMS: atom_id res chain seq x y z
N MET A 1 33.77 -41.66 -22.18
CA MET A 1 32.32 -41.48 -21.93
C MET A 1 32.11 -41.27 -20.44
N THR A 2 32.13 -40.01 -20.00
CA THR A 2 31.84 -39.61 -18.62
C THR A 2 30.59 -38.74 -18.67
N LYS A 3 29.46 -39.29 -18.23
CA LYS A 3 28.21 -38.55 -18.07
C LYS A 3 28.41 -37.53 -16.95
N LYS A 4 28.59 -36.26 -17.30
CA LYS A 4 28.61 -35.15 -16.35
C LYS A 4 27.16 -34.89 -15.93
N LYS A 5 26.79 -35.32 -14.72
CA LYS A 5 25.47 -35.06 -14.12
C LYS A 5 25.35 -33.55 -13.83
N ARG A 6 24.19 -32.97 -14.14
CA ARG A 6 23.85 -31.54 -13.97
C ARG A 6 23.15 -31.34 -12.62
N PRO A 7 23.32 -30.18 -11.94
CA PRO A 7 22.61 -29.84 -10.71
C PRO A 7 21.35 -29.02 -11.02
N ALA A 8 20.21 -29.52 -10.59
CA ALA A 8 18.90 -28.88 -10.47
C ALA A 8 18.13 -29.88 -9.60
N LEU A 9 17.50 -29.53 -8.46
CA LEU A 9 16.52 -30.37 -7.67
C LEU A 9 16.49 -30.02 -6.15
N LEU A 10 16.08 -28.83 -5.70
CA LEU A 10 16.54 -28.37 -4.37
C LEU A 10 15.66 -27.29 -3.70
N LEU A 11 14.63 -27.63 -2.89
CA LEU A 11 13.90 -26.72 -1.96
C LEU A 11 13.10 -27.46 -0.84
N LEU A 12 12.41 -28.59 -1.06
CA LEU A 12 11.51 -29.19 -0.02
C LEU A 12 11.99 -30.47 0.67
N SER A 13 13.01 -31.16 0.15
CA SER A 13 13.55 -32.38 0.78
C SER A 13 14.34 -32.10 2.08
N GLY A 14 14.58 -30.82 2.39
CA GLY A 14 15.18 -30.35 3.65
C GLY A 14 14.35 -30.64 4.91
N ALA A 15 13.02 -30.68 4.84
CA ALA A 15 12.15 -30.76 6.03
C ALA A 15 11.83 -32.19 6.54
N ALA A 16 12.31 -33.22 5.86
CA ALA A 16 11.96 -34.64 6.02
C ALA A 16 12.11 -35.26 7.42
N ILE A 17 13.24 -35.12 8.12
CA ILE A 17 13.56 -36.05 9.22
C ILE A 17 13.15 -35.52 10.62
N ALA A 18 12.86 -34.24 10.78
CA ALA A 18 12.42 -33.69 12.08
C ALA A 18 11.05 -34.22 12.52
N LEU A 19 10.21 -34.65 11.59
CA LEU A 19 8.90 -35.23 11.91
C LEU A 19 9.00 -36.64 12.55
N VAL A 20 10.12 -37.36 12.38
CA VAL A 20 10.27 -38.75 12.85
C VAL A 20 10.45 -38.89 14.38
N ALA A 21 10.80 -37.81 15.11
CA ALA A 21 11.03 -37.87 16.56
C ALA A 21 9.80 -37.54 17.44
N GLY A 22 8.74 -36.96 16.87
CA GLY A 22 7.55 -36.52 17.61
C GLY A 22 6.34 -37.40 17.32
N GLY A 23 6.01 -38.32 18.24
CA GLY A 23 4.82 -39.17 18.10
C GLY A 23 3.53 -38.36 17.91
N ILE A 24 2.66 -38.84 17.01
CA ILE A 24 1.39 -38.25 16.52
C ILE A 24 0.42 -37.79 17.65
N GLY A 25 0.61 -38.24 18.90
CA GLY A 25 -0.31 -37.97 20.01
C GLY A 25 -0.28 -36.56 20.63
N ALA A 26 0.77 -35.76 20.40
CA ALA A 26 0.91 -34.43 21.02
C ALA A 26 0.29 -33.27 20.22
N TYR A 27 0.04 -33.47 18.91
CA TYR A 27 -0.42 -32.43 17.99
C TYR A 27 -1.77 -31.81 18.40
N TRP A 28 -2.72 -32.62 18.87
CA TRP A 28 -4.06 -32.14 19.24
C TRP A 28 -4.07 -31.25 20.50
N LEU A 29 -3.06 -31.39 21.37
CA LEU A 29 -2.89 -30.58 22.59
C LEU A 29 -2.04 -29.32 22.35
N LEU A 30 -1.16 -29.32 21.33
CA LEU A 30 -0.33 -28.17 20.93
C LEU A 30 -0.98 -27.28 19.87
N ALA A 31 -1.87 -27.79 19.01
CA ALA A 31 -2.62 -26.99 18.03
C ALA A 31 -3.52 -25.91 18.69
N ARG A 32 -3.78 -26.02 20.00
CA ARG A 32 -4.41 -24.95 20.81
C ARG A 32 -3.50 -23.74 21.08
N ARG A 33 -2.24 -23.77 20.65
CA ARG A 33 -1.26 -22.66 20.74
C ARG A 33 -0.93 -22.04 19.38
N LEU A 34 -1.77 -22.24 18.36
CA LEU A 34 -1.81 -21.28 17.25
C LEU A 34 -2.11 -19.89 17.83
N PRO A 35 -1.50 -18.80 17.31
CA PRO A 35 -1.56 -17.50 17.94
C PRO A 35 -3.01 -17.15 18.25
N ALA A 36 -3.30 -16.95 19.54
CA ALA A 36 -4.56 -16.37 19.96
C ALA A 36 -4.61 -14.93 19.39
N GLY A 37 -5.29 -14.78 18.25
CA GLY A 37 -5.73 -13.49 17.72
C GLY A 37 -4.94 -12.98 16.52
N GLY A 38 -5.48 -13.18 15.31
CA GLY A 38 -5.34 -12.27 14.17
C GLY A 38 -3.95 -11.98 13.59
N LEU A 39 -2.85 -12.49 14.16
CA LEU A 39 -1.49 -12.28 13.65
C LEU A 39 -1.14 -13.26 12.53
N PRO A 40 -0.27 -12.87 11.59
CA PRO A 40 0.26 -13.79 10.59
C PRO A 40 1.01 -14.97 11.20
N VAL A 41 1.07 -16.06 10.42
CA VAL A 41 1.87 -17.23 10.76
C VAL A 41 3.36 -16.87 10.92
N GLY A 42 4.06 -17.56 11.82
CA GLY A 42 5.51 -17.42 11.96
C GLY A 42 5.99 -16.14 12.64
N THR A 43 5.10 -15.20 12.98
CA THR A 43 5.44 -13.95 13.68
C THR A 43 6.11 -14.18 15.03
N ASP A 44 5.95 -15.36 15.62
CA ASP A 44 6.56 -15.79 16.87
C ASP A 44 7.97 -16.38 16.71
N VAL A 45 8.39 -16.72 15.49
CA VAL A 45 9.73 -17.25 15.17
C VAL A 45 10.56 -16.33 14.27
N ILE A 46 9.95 -15.31 13.64
CA ILE A 46 10.67 -14.31 12.85
C ILE A 46 11.33 -13.30 13.80
N PRO A 47 12.65 -13.02 13.66
CA PRO A 47 13.37 -12.06 14.51
C PRO A 47 12.71 -10.68 14.56
N GLN A 48 12.68 -10.05 15.74
CA GLN A 48 12.10 -8.72 15.94
C GLN A 48 12.73 -7.63 15.04
N THR A 49 13.98 -7.83 14.63
CA THR A 49 14.75 -6.94 13.76
C THR A 49 14.43 -7.10 12.27
N ALA A 50 13.53 -8.00 11.89
CA ALA A 50 13.09 -8.14 10.50
C ALA A 50 12.63 -6.78 9.93
N LEU A 51 13.12 -6.44 8.75
CA LEU A 51 12.84 -5.18 8.06
C LEU A 51 11.38 -5.13 7.61
N MET A 52 10.89 -6.26 7.12
CA MET A 52 9.55 -6.39 6.55
C MET A 52 9.08 -7.84 6.62
N THR A 53 7.78 -8.04 6.80
CA THR A 53 7.13 -9.33 6.58
C THR A 53 6.00 -9.20 5.56
N LEU A 54 5.90 -10.20 4.68
CA LEU A 54 4.86 -10.36 3.69
C LEU A 54 4.22 -11.71 3.91
N SER A 55 2.91 -11.75 4.13
CA SER A 55 2.17 -13.00 4.24
C SER A 55 1.17 -13.11 3.10
N PHE A 56 0.98 -14.31 2.58
CA PHE A 56 0.11 -14.58 1.44
C PHE A 56 -0.71 -15.84 1.70
N SER A 57 -1.93 -15.84 1.21
CA SER A 57 -2.81 -16.99 1.23
C SER A 57 -2.29 -18.11 0.32
N THR A 58 -2.49 -19.34 0.77
CA THR A 58 -2.26 -20.56 -0.02
C THR A 58 -3.55 -21.11 -0.62
N ASP A 59 -4.69 -20.45 -0.36
CA ASP A 59 -6.02 -20.86 -0.84
C ASP A 59 -6.18 -20.64 -2.35
N GLU A 60 -6.37 -21.74 -3.09
CA GLU A 60 -6.56 -21.70 -4.54
C GLU A 60 -7.78 -20.91 -4.98
N GLY A 61 -8.84 -20.90 -4.16
CA GLY A 61 -10.05 -20.14 -4.41
C GLY A 61 -9.75 -18.65 -4.48
N GLN A 62 -8.96 -18.13 -3.55
CA GLN A 62 -8.54 -16.73 -3.55
C GLN A 62 -7.64 -16.40 -4.74
N TRP A 63 -6.69 -17.28 -5.11
CA TRP A 63 -5.88 -17.08 -6.32
C TRP A 63 -6.70 -17.15 -7.60
N ARG A 64 -7.78 -17.94 -7.63
CA ARG A 64 -8.73 -17.94 -8.75
C ARG A 64 -9.58 -16.67 -8.77
N ASP A 65 -10.03 -16.17 -7.61
CA ASP A 65 -10.82 -14.95 -7.52
C ASP A 65 -10.00 -13.72 -7.93
N LEU A 66 -8.74 -13.63 -7.50
CA LEU A 66 -7.81 -12.58 -7.95
C LEU A 66 -7.68 -12.55 -9.48
N ARG A 67 -7.57 -13.73 -10.10
CA ARG A 67 -7.44 -13.86 -11.56
C ARG A 67 -8.73 -13.53 -12.33
N GLN A 68 -9.89 -13.44 -11.68
CA GLN A 68 -11.12 -13.00 -12.36
C GLN A 68 -11.16 -11.49 -12.59
N PHE A 69 -10.35 -10.70 -11.87
CA PHE A 69 -10.31 -9.25 -12.04
C PHE A 69 -9.55 -8.83 -13.29
N GLY A 70 -9.84 -7.60 -13.72
CA GLY A 70 -9.25 -6.95 -14.87
C GLY A 70 -9.93 -7.26 -16.20
N THR A 71 -9.26 -6.85 -17.27
CA THR A 71 -9.61 -7.12 -18.67
C THR A 71 -8.95 -8.42 -19.15
N PRO A 72 -9.37 -9.03 -20.27
CA PRO A 72 -8.73 -10.25 -20.80
C PRO A 72 -7.21 -10.11 -20.99
N GLU A 73 -6.74 -8.93 -21.39
CA GLU A 73 -5.30 -8.63 -21.55
C GLU A 73 -4.56 -8.64 -20.21
N THR A 74 -5.10 -7.96 -19.19
CA THR A 74 -4.48 -7.96 -17.85
C THR A 74 -4.51 -9.32 -17.18
N GLN A 75 -5.56 -10.12 -17.43
CA GLN A 75 -5.64 -11.50 -16.94
C GLN A 75 -4.55 -12.37 -17.57
N GLU A 76 -4.30 -12.23 -18.87
CA GLU A 76 -3.21 -12.94 -19.55
C GLU A 76 -1.84 -12.54 -18.99
N SER A 77 -1.61 -11.23 -18.80
CA SER A 77 -0.38 -10.71 -18.20
C SER A 77 -0.16 -11.21 -16.76
N LEU A 78 -1.23 -11.22 -15.94
CA LEU A 78 -1.19 -11.78 -14.60
C LEU A 78 -0.89 -13.28 -14.62
N ASN A 79 -1.56 -14.05 -15.49
CA ASN A 79 -1.34 -15.48 -15.63
C ASN A 79 0.11 -15.82 -16.04
N GLN A 80 0.70 -15.04 -16.95
CA GLN A 80 2.11 -15.16 -17.32
C GLN A 80 3.02 -14.86 -16.12
N THR A 81 2.75 -13.77 -15.40
CA THR A 81 3.53 -13.39 -14.20
C THR A 81 3.48 -14.48 -13.13
N LEU A 82 2.31 -15.09 -12.89
CA LEU A 82 2.15 -16.19 -11.94
C LEU A 82 2.85 -17.46 -12.42
N ALA A 83 2.81 -17.77 -13.72
CA ALA A 83 3.52 -18.90 -14.30
C ALA A 83 5.05 -18.72 -14.19
N ASP A 84 5.56 -17.53 -14.48
CA ASP A 84 6.98 -17.20 -14.34
C ASP A 84 7.43 -17.28 -12.88
N LEU A 85 6.60 -16.81 -11.95
CA LEU A 85 6.86 -16.90 -10.52
C LEU A 85 6.90 -18.37 -10.06
N ARG A 86 5.91 -19.17 -10.45
CA ARG A 86 5.88 -20.62 -10.19
C ARG A 86 7.13 -21.27 -10.76
N ASP A 87 7.48 -20.96 -12.00
CA ASP A 87 8.57 -21.64 -12.67
C ASP A 87 9.93 -21.26 -12.08
N ARG A 88 10.12 -20.00 -11.70
CA ARG A 88 11.34 -19.54 -11.02
C ARG A 88 11.49 -20.10 -9.62
N LEU A 89 10.42 -20.06 -8.81
CA LEU A 89 10.50 -20.45 -7.40
C LEU A 89 10.40 -21.96 -7.21
N LEU A 90 9.56 -22.65 -7.98
CA LEU A 90 9.23 -24.06 -7.77
C LEU A 90 9.80 -24.95 -8.88
N THR A 91 9.36 -24.76 -10.13
CA THR A 91 9.67 -25.68 -11.24
C THR A 91 11.17 -25.78 -11.51
N ALA A 92 11.90 -24.65 -11.49
CA ALA A 92 13.36 -24.61 -11.67
C ALA A 92 14.11 -25.38 -10.57
N ASN A 93 13.51 -25.47 -9.39
CA ASN A 93 14.03 -26.24 -8.26
C ASN A 93 13.45 -27.67 -8.21
N GLY A 94 12.61 -28.06 -9.18
CA GLY A 94 12.02 -29.39 -9.31
C GLY A 94 10.69 -29.59 -8.56
N PHE A 95 10.13 -28.54 -7.98
CA PHE A 95 8.90 -28.63 -7.19
C PHE A 95 7.67 -28.35 -8.03
N ASP A 96 6.61 -29.06 -7.67
CA ASP A 96 5.26 -28.82 -8.11
C ASP A 96 4.42 -28.40 -6.89
N TYR A 97 3.71 -27.28 -6.99
CA TYR A 97 2.95 -26.76 -5.86
C TYR A 97 1.86 -27.75 -5.41
N GLU A 98 1.05 -28.24 -6.36
CA GLU A 98 -0.11 -29.10 -6.09
C GLU A 98 0.31 -30.44 -5.48
N ARG A 99 1.45 -30.97 -5.94
CA ARG A 99 1.95 -32.26 -5.46
C ARG A 99 2.79 -32.16 -4.19
N ASP A 100 3.68 -31.16 -4.10
CA ASP A 100 4.78 -31.18 -3.13
C ASP A 100 4.58 -30.19 -1.97
N ILE A 101 3.68 -29.20 -2.07
CA ILE A 101 3.45 -28.15 -1.05
C ILE A 101 2.00 -28.13 -0.58
N GLN A 102 1.06 -27.99 -1.52
CA GLN A 102 -0.37 -27.83 -1.25
C GLN A 102 -0.97 -28.88 -0.31
N PRO A 103 -0.62 -30.19 -0.38
CA PRO A 103 -1.31 -31.20 0.43
C PRO A 103 -1.09 -31.05 1.94
N TRP A 104 -0.05 -30.32 2.36
CA TRP A 104 0.31 -30.20 3.77
C TRP A 104 0.44 -28.76 4.27
N VAL A 105 0.63 -27.77 3.40
CA VAL A 105 0.80 -26.37 3.82
C VAL A 105 -0.51 -25.82 4.41
N GLY A 106 -0.41 -25.00 5.46
CA GLY A 106 -1.58 -24.29 5.99
C GLY A 106 -1.98 -23.10 5.12
N ASP A 107 -3.06 -22.41 5.52
CA ASP A 107 -3.79 -21.41 4.72
C ASP A 107 -3.02 -20.10 4.44
N GLU A 108 -1.90 -19.86 5.10
CA GLU A 108 -1.09 -18.64 4.96
C GLU A 108 0.39 -19.00 5.06
N ILE A 109 1.25 -18.38 4.25
CA ILE A 109 2.71 -18.44 4.37
C ILE A 109 3.26 -17.04 4.65
N THR A 110 4.44 -16.95 5.27
CA THR A 110 5.09 -15.65 5.53
C THR A 110 6.52 -15.64 5.01
N VAL A 111 6.88 -14.58 4.29
CA VAL A 111 8.24 -14.24 3.89
C VAL A 111 8.71 -13.04 4.70
N ALA A 112 9.83 -13.17 5.39
CA ALA A 112 10.47 -12.11 6.15
C ALA A 112 11.79 -11.72 5.50
N PHE A 113 12.04 -10.42 5.40
CA PHE A 113 13.32 -9.86 4.96
C PHE A 113 14.09 -9.39 6.18
N LEU A 114 15.26 -9.98 6.40
CA LEU A 114 16.07 -9.70 7.58
C LEU A 114 17.11 -8.62 7.29
N SER A 115 17.54 -7.92 8.33
CA SER A 115 18.71 -7.07 8.26
C SER A 115 19.96 -7.92 8.06
N PRO A 116 20.92 -7.52 7.21
CA PRO A 116 22.24 -8.13 7.22
C PRO A 116 22.86 -7.97 8.62
N SER A 117 23.64 -8.97 9.05
CA SER A 117 24.40 -8.87 10.28
C SER A 117 25.47 -7.79 10.13
N LEU A 118 25.24 -6.63 10.77
CA LEU A 118 26.25 -5.59 10.86
C LEU A 118 27.38 -6.11 11.74
N PRO A 119 28.66 -6.05 11.32
CA PRO A 119 29.77 -6.45 12.17
C PRO A 119 29.72 -5.67 13.49
N ALA A 120 29.84 -6.36 14.62
CA ALA A 120 30.00 -5.72 15.92
C ALA A 120 31.21 -4.75 15.88
N GLU A 121 31.10 -3.61 16.57
CA GLU A 121 32.07 -2.50 16.64
C GLU A 121 33.46 -2.85 17.25
N ASP A 122 33.91 -4.10 17.17
CA ASP A 122 35.25 -4.52 17.56
C ASP A 122 36.11 -4.76 16.31
N SER A 123 36.38 -3.70 15.55
CA SER A 123 37.45 -3.69 14.55
C SER A 123 38.02 -2.28 14.44
N GLU A 124 39.07 -2.01 15.23
CA GLU A 124 39.99 -0.92 14.96
C GLU A 124 40.72 -1.19 13.63
N GLU A 125 40.06 -1.01 12.49
CA GLU A 125 40.76 -0.90 11.21
C GLU A 125 40.29 0.35 10.46
N THR A 126 41.26 1.23 10.25
CA THR A 126 41.09 2.54 9.65
C THR A 126 41.17 2.38 8.14
N GLU A 127 40.06 2.11 7.48
CA GLU A 127 39.82 2.45 6.06
C GLU A 127 38.37 2.08 5.67
N PRO A 128 37.58 3.00 5.07
CA PRO A 128 36.23 2.67 4.61
C PRO A 128 36.33 1.69 3.43
N PRO A 129 35.67 0.51 3.48
CA PRO A 129 35.67 -0.39 2.34
C PRO A 129 34.93 0.27 1.18
N ILE A 130 35.54 0.25 0.00
CA ILE A 130 34.89 0.60 -1.25
C ILE A 130 33.88 -0.51 -1.52
N LEU A 131 32.60 -0.25 -1.20
CA LEU A 131 31.50 -1.15 -1.53
C LEU A 131 31.23 -1.07 -3.04
N GLU A 132 31.72 -2.04 -3.80
CA GLU A 132 31.18 -2.29 -5.12
C GLU A 132 29.70 -2.68 -4.98
N PRO A 133 28.78 -2.13 -5.81
CA PRO A 133 27.38 -2.52 -5.79
C PRO A 133 27.24 -3.94 -6.36
N GLN A 134 27.48 -4.95 -5.51
CA GLN A 134 27.08 -6.32 -5.80
C GLN A 134 25.56 -6.42 -5.62
N GLN A 135 24.88 -6.94 -6.64
CA GLN A 135 23.48 -7.36 -6.56
C GLN A 135 23.40 -8.58 -5.63
N ASN A 136 23.58 -8.38 -4.31
CA ASN A 136 23.47 -9.45 -3.33
C ASN A 136 21.98 -9.78 -3.12
N PRO A 137 21.60 -11.07 -3.11
CA PRO A 137 20.25 -11.47 -2.80
C PRO A 137 19.87 -10.94 -1.40
N GLN A 138 18.65 -10.43 -1.26
CA GLN A 138 18.14 -10.01 0.04
C GLN A 138 18.05 -11.24 0.95
N THR A 139 18.61 -11.17 2.16
CA THR A 139 18.50 -12.25 3.15
C THR A 139 17.03 -12.43 3.54
N ALA A 140 16.45 -13.55 3.11
CA ALA A 140 15.04 -13.82 3.25
C ALA A 140 14.79 -15.16 3.96
N VAL A 141 13.72 -15.19 4.75
CA VAL A 141 13.22 -16.37 5.44
C VAL A 141 11.76 -16.59 5.03
N MET A 142 11.45 -17.79 4.61
CA MET A 142 10.09 -18.27 4.34
C MET A 142 9.65 -19.19 5.47
N VAL A 143 8.47 -18.93 6.02
CA VAL A 143 7.82 -19.72 7.07
C VAL A 143 6.54 -20.30 6.52
N LEU A 144 6.47 -21.63 6.48
CA LEU A 144 5.33 -22.40 5.98
C LEU A 144 4.70 -23.20 7.13
N PRO A 145 3.44 -22.95 7.51
CA PRO A 145 2.76 -23.79 8.49
C PRO A 145 2.47 -25.18 7.93
N ILE A 146 2.54 -26.17 8.83
CA ILE A 146 2.09 -27.54 8.57
C ILE A 146 0.61 -27.63 8.95
N GLY A 147 -0.25 -27.54 7.94
CA GLY A 147 -1.70 -27.72 8.04
C GLY A 147 -2.09 -29.21 8.19
N ASP A 148 -1.44 -30.11 7.44
CA ASP A 148 -1.60 -31.55 7.57
C ASP A 148 -0.26 -32.25 7.91
N PRO A 149 -0.03 -32.61 9.19
CA PRO A 149 1.20 -33.29 9.61
C PRO A 149 1.38 -34.69 9.01
N ALA A 150 0.28 -35.39 8.68
CA ALA A 150 0.37 -36.73 8.11
C ALA A 150 0.86 -36.68 6.67
N GLU A 151 0.29 -35.77 5.86
CA GLU A 151 0.76 -35.50 4.50
C GLU A 151 2.18 -34.92 4.52
N ALA A 152 2.49 -33.99 5.43
CA ALA A 152 3.84 -33.47 5.60
C ALA A 152 4.84 -34.59 5.91
N GLN A 153 4.52 -35.51 6.83
CA GLN A 153 5.40 -36.65 7.12
C GLN A 153 5.57 -37.49 5.85
N GLN A 154 4.50 -37.83 5.15
CA GLN A 154 4.56 -38.70 3.98
C GLN A 154 5.40 -38.10 2.86
N ILE A 155 5.16 -36.82 2.52
CA ILE A 155 5.82 -36.12 1.42
C ILE A 155 7.26 -35.77 1.77
N LEU A 156 7.48 -35.23 2.98
CA LEU A 156 8.81 -34.77 3.37
C LEU A 156 9.74 -35.97 3.62
N THR A 157 9.29 -37.05 4.27
CA THR A 157 10.17 -38.17 4.70
C THR A 157 10.56 -39.15 3.59
N ASN A 158 9.77 -39.20 2.52
CA ASN A 158 10.02 -40.09 1.40
C ASN A 158 10.19 -39.26 0.12
N PRO A 159 11.26 -38.45 0.02
CA PRO A 159 11.51 -37.65 -1.17
C PRO A 159 11.61 -38.58 -2.38
N GLN A 160 10.96 -38.20 -3.48
CA GLN A 160 10.94 -39.04 -4.68
C GLN A 160 12.38 -39.39 -5.13
N PRO A 161 12.61 -40.59 -5.69
CA PRO A 161 13.96 -41.08 -6.02
C PRO A 161 14.72 -40.21 -7.05
N GLU A 162 14.00 -39.37 -7.80
CA GLU A 162 14.57 -38.35 -8.70
C GLU A 162 15.22 -37.17 -7.95
N PHE A 163 14.96 -37.02 -6.64
CA PHE A 163 15.34 -35.91 -5.75
C PHE A 163 16.37 -36.31 -4.68
N SER A 164 17.08 -37.43 -4.87
CA SER A 164 18.11 -37.90 -3.92
C SER A 164 19.38 -37.03 -4.00
N VAL A 165 19.42 -36.00 -3.15
CA VAL A 165 20.55 -35.06 -2.98
C VAL A 165 21.34 -35.43 -1.71
N ASN A 166 22.65 -35.16 -1.72
CA ASN A 166 23.45 -35.16 -0.50
C ASN A 166 23.18 -33.87 0.29
N PHE A 167 22.30 -33.91 1.27
CA PHE A 167 22.12 -32.81 2.22
C PHE A 167 23.36 -32.70 3.12
N ALA A 168 23.83 -31.49 3.35
CA ALA A 168 24.67 -31.24 4.51
C ALA A 168 23.73 -31.03 5.71
N GLU A 169 23.78 -31.95 6.65
CA GLU A 169 23.06 -31.81 7.91
C GLU A 169 23.99 -31.22 8.96
N ARG A 170 23.49 -30.23 9.70
CA ARG A 170 24.15 -29.70 10.88
C ARG A 170 23.13 -29.46 11.98
N ASP A 171 23.54 -29.59 13.23
CA ASP A 171 22.70 -29.26 14.36
C ASP A 171 23.04 -27.86 14.89
N TYR A 172 22.00 -27.07 15.16
CA TYR A 172 22.11 -25.76 15.82
C TYR A 172 21.08 -25.68 16.94
N GLN A 173 21.55 -25.51 18.17
CA GLN A 173 20.71 -25.45 19.39
C GLN A 173 19.67 -26.58 19.50
N GLY A 174 20.03 -27.78 19.05
CA GLY A 174 19.16 -28.96 19.06
C GLY A 174 18.05 -28.95 18.00
N VAL A 175 18.18 -28.09 16.98
CA VAL A 175 17.39 -28.12 15.75
C VAL A 175 18.30 -28.58 14.62
N THR A 176 17.88 -29.60 13.89
CA THR A 176 18.59 -30.06 12.71
C THR A 176 18.31 -29.12 11.53
N ILE A 177 19.37 -28.50 11.03
CA ILE A 177 19.38 -27.67 9.84
C ILE A 177 19.88 -28.51 8.68
N ARG A 178 19.24 -28.34 7.52
CA ARG A 178 19.67 -28.96 6.27
C ARG A 178 20.02 -27.91 5.26
N GLU A 179 21.22 -28.03 4.72
CA GLU A 179 21.73 -27.16 3.68
C GLU A 179 21.71 -27.86 2.35
N PHE A 180 21.31 -27.12 1.33
CA PHE A 180 21.26 -27.59 -0.04
C PHE A 180 21.55 -26.44 -1.00
N GLU A 181 22.33 -26.69 -2.04
CA GLU A 181 22.49 -25.74 -3.15
C GLU A 181 21.12 -25.56 -3.83
N GLY A 182 20.82 -24.45 -4.49
CA GLY A 182 19.63 -24.27 -5.31
C GLY A 182 20.01 -23.70 -6.66
N ALA A 183 19.03 -23.27 -7.47
CA ALA A 183 19.34 -22.68 -8.79
C ALA A 183 20.24 -21.43 -8.67
N ASP A 184 19.97 -20.57 -7.69
CA ASP A 184 20.58 -19.24 -7.58
C ASP A 184 21.34 -18.99 -6.26
N ALA A 185 21.13 -19.81 -5.23
CA ALA A 185 21.72 -19.62 -3.90
C ALA A 185 21.81 -20.96 -3.13
N THR A 186 22.55 -20.99 -2.03
CA THR A 186 22.48 -22.10 -1.06
C THR A 186 21.40 -21.80 -0.05
N TYR A 187 20.49 -22.73 0.17
CA TYR A 187 19.38 -22.58 1.09
C TYR A 187 19.59 -23.44 2.33
N SER A 188 19.01 -23.00 3.44
CA SER A 188 18.92 -23.75 4.69
C SER A 188 17.46 -24.01 5.03
N ALA A 189 17.14 -25.21 5.50
CA ALA A 189 15.80 -25.55 5.95
C ALA A 189 15.80 -26.27 7.31
N ALA A 190 14.76 -26.01 8.10
CA ALA A 190 14.52 -26.64 9.39
C ALA A 190 13.02 -26.81 9.63
N VAL A 191 12.65 -27.75 10.50
CA VAL A 191 11.27 -27.87 11.01
C VAL A 191 11.28 -27.48 12.48
N LEU A 192 10.38 -26.57 12.84
CA LEU A 192 10.24 -26.07 14.20
C LEU A 192 8.94 -26.59 14.83
N ASP A 193 9.06 -27.26 15.97
CA ASP A 193 7.95 -27.77 16.80
C ASP A 193 6.91 -28.61 16.02
N ASN A 194 7.37 -29.30 14.97
CA ASN A 194 6.52 -30.09 14.04
C ASN A 194 5.31 -29.31 13.47
N ARG A 195 5.38 -27.97 13.48
CA ARG A 195 4.29 -27.08 13.03
C ARG A 195 4.71 -26.11 11.95
N LEU A 196 5.99 -25.82 11.81
CA LEU A 196 6.52 -24.86 10.83
C LEU A 196 7.66 -25.50 10.07
N VAL A 197 7.65 -25.38 8.74
CA VAL A 197 8.81 -25.52 7.89
C VAL A 197 9.38 -24.13 7.66
N VAL A 198 10.67 -23.94 7.93
CA VAL A 198 11.38 -22.68 7.70
C VAL A 198 12.43 -22.92 6.63
N ILE A 199 12.50 -22.03 5.64
CA ILE A 199 13.49 -22.03 4.57
C ILE A 199 14.16 -20.66 4.56
N ALA A 200 15.49 -20.61 4.54
CA ALA A 200 16.27 -19.38 4.50
C ALA A 200 17.20 -19.38 3.30
N THR A 201 17.46 -18.20 2.73
CA THR A 201 18.44 -18.01 1.65
C THR A 201 19.88 -18.03 2.12
N GLU A 202 20.12 -18.06 3.44
CA GLU A 202 21.45 -18.06 4.08
C GLU A 202 21.43 -18.84 5.41
N GLY A 203 22.58 -19.42 5.78
CA GLY A 203 22.73 -20.21 7.02
C GLY A 203 22.55 -19.39 8.29
N GLU A 204 22.99 -18.13 8.30
CA GLU A 204 22.82 -17.24 9.46
C GLU A 204 21.36 -16.83 9.67
N ALA A 205 20.60 -16.64 8.58
CA ALA A 205 19.20 -16.28 8.66
C ALA A 205 18.35 -17.37 9.34
N ILE A 206 18.66 -18.66 9.09
CA ILE A 206 17.94 -19.75 9.77
C ILE A 206 18.35 -19.87 11.24
N GLU A 207 19.59 -19.53 11.59
CA GLU A 207 20.04 -19.48 12.99
C GLU A 207 19.27 -18.43 13.78
N GLN A 208 19.12 -17.20 13.23
CA GLN A 208 18.33 -16.14 13.86
C GLN A 208 16.87 -16.55 14.11
N VAL A 209 16.27 -17.30 13.19
CA VAL A 209 14.91 -17.84 13.36
C VAL A 209 14.86 -18.90 14.45
N ILE A 210 15.88 -19.76 14.53
CA ILE A 210 15.99 -20.76 15.61
C ILE A 210 16.21 -20.07 16.95
N ASP A 211 17.04 -19.03 17.03
CA ASP A 211 17.28 -18.25 18.25
C ASP A 211 16.00 -17.58 18.75
N THR A 212 15.24 -16.99 17.84
CA THR A 212 13.90 -16.45 18.12
C THR A 212 12.95 -17.54 18.62
N PHE A 213 12.93 -18.70 17.97
CA PHE A 213 12.15 -19.86 18.42
C PHE A 213 12.57 -20.37 19.81
N LYS A 214 13.85 -20.20 20.20
CA LYS A 214 14.38 -20.58 21.52
C LYS A 214 14.17 -19.53 22.61
N GLY A 215 13.66 -18.34 22.26
CA GLY A 215 13.21 -17.34 23.23
C GLY A 215 13.73 -15.93 22.99
N GLU A 216 14.47 -15.67 21.91
CA GLU A 216 14.79 -14.30 21.53
C GLU A 216 13.54 -13.52 21.06
N ALA A 217 13.67 -12.20 20.96
CA ALA A 217 12.56 -11.34 20.64
C ALA A 217 12.10 -11.54 19.19
N SER A 218 10.80 -11.71 19.00
CA SER A 218 10.17 -11.92 17.69
C SER A 218 9.37 -10.71 17.23
N VAL A 219 8.99 -10.69 15.94
CA VAL A 219 8.10 -9.65 15.38
C VAL A 219 6.78 -9.54 16.14
N ALA A 220 6.24 -10.66 16.65
CA ALA A 220 5.04 -10.66 17.48
C ALA A 220 5.18 -9.81 18.76
N GLN A 221 6.41 -9.61 19.23
CA GLN A 221 6.74 -8.82 20.42
C GLN A 221 7.12 -7.37 20.09
N THR A 222 7.12 -6.98 18.81
CA THR A 222 7.38 -5.60 18.41
C THR A 222 6.33 -4.65 19.00
N PRO A 223 6.73 -3.55 19.69
CA PRO A 223 5.77 -2.65 20.30
C PRO A 223 4.81 -2.02 19.28
N GLY A 224 3.52 -2.08 19.60
CA GLY A 224 2.43 -1.63 18.74
C GLY A 224 1.96 -2.65 17.68
N TYR A 225 2.79 -3.62 17.31
CA TYR A 225 2.50 -4.57 16.22
C TYR A 225 1.18 -5.31 16.41
N GLY A 226 1.02 -6.03 17.52
CA GLY A 226 -0.19 -6.82 17.75
C GLY A 226 -1.45 -5.99 18.00
N GLN A 227 -1.32 -4.75 18.47
CA GLN A 227 -2.46 -3.82 18.55
C GLN A 227 -2.84 -3.33 17.16
N ALA A 228 -1.86 -2.96 16.33
CA ALA A 228 -2.08 -2.44 14.99
C ALA A 228 -2.75 -3.49 14.08
N LEU A 229 -2.22 -4.71 14.03
CA LEU A 229 -2.76 -5.77 13.16
C LEU A 229 -4.17 -6.20 13.55
N ARG A 230 -4.55 -6.12 14.84
CA ARG A 230 -5.93 -6.38 15.25
C ARG A 230 -6.92 -5.34 14.72
N GLN A 231 -6.47 -4.10 14.48
CA GLN A 231 -7.33 -3.05 13.92
C GLN A 231 -7.58 -3.19 12.42
N ILE A 232 -6.72 -3.92 11.71
CA ILE A 232 -6.83 -4.22 10.27
C ILE A 232 -7.03 -5.72 10.03
N SER A 233 -7.58 -6.42 11.02
CA SER A 233 -7.82 -7.85 10.92
C SER A 233 -9.04 -8.10 10.05
N ALA A 234 -8.87 -8.95 9.05
CA ALA A 234 -9.94 -9.42 8.18
C ALA A 234 -10.07 -10.95 8.24
N PRO A 235 -11.29 -11.50 8.03
CA PRO A 235 -11.48 -12.93 7.82
C PRO A 235 -10.78 -13.35 6.51
N GLN A 236 -9.94 -14.39 6.56
CA GLN A 236 -9.27 -14.96 5.39
C GLN A 236 -8.58 -13.90 4.51
N PRO A 237 -7.58 -13.17 5.04
CA PRO A 237 -6.83 -12.19 4.26
C PRO A 237 -6.14 -12.87 3.08
N PHE A 238 -6.11 -12.20 1.92
CA PHE A 238 -5.32 -12.66 0.80
C PHE A 238 -3.83 -12.39 1.02
N ALA A 239 -3.51 -11.21 1.55
CA ALA A 239 -2.13 -10.84 1.86
C ALA A 239 -2.05 -9.93 3.08
N ARG A 240 -0.89 -9.92 3.75
CA ARG A 240 -0.56 -9.00 4.84
C ARG A 240 0.86 -8.49 4.69
N LEU A 241 1.05 -7.22 4.98
CA LEU A 241 2.35 -6.54 4.97
C LEU A 241 2.61 -5.93 6.35
N TYR A 242 3.84 -6.01 6.81
CA TYR A 242 4.35 -5.20 7.92
C TYR A 242 5.74 -4.68 7.60
N VAL A 243 5.97 -3.39 7.86
CA VAL A 243 7.27 -2.73 7.70
C VAL A 243 7.75 -2.21 9.07
N ASN A 244 8.96 -2.61 9.45
CA ASN A 244 9.63 -2.17 10.67
C ASN A 244 10.47 -0.92 10.39
N ALA A 245 9.88 0.25 10.61
CA ALA A 245 10.53 1.52 10.31
C ALA A 245 11.85 1.75 11.06
N PRO A 246 11.99 1.47 12.38
CA PRO A 246 13.27 1.52 13.08
C PRO A 246 14.35 0.65 12.43
N ALA A 247 14.04 -0.60 12.09
CA ALA A 247 15.01 -1.50 11.46
C ALA A 247 15.39 -1.04 10.04
N ALA A 248 14.41 -0.61 9.23
CA ALA A 248 14.65 -0.07 7.90
C ALA A 248 15.54 1.18 7.90
N ARG A 249 15.33 2.09 8.88
CA ARG A 249 16.17 3.29 9.05
C ARG A 249 17.59 2.95 9.48
N ALA A 250 17.78 1.97 10.37
CA ALA A 250 19.12 1.55 10.81
C ALA A 250 19.99 1.06 9.64
N ILE A 251 19.41 0.28 8.72
CA ILE A 251 20.09 -0.18 7.50
C ILE A 251 20.41 0.97 6.54
N ALA A 252 19.49 1.94 6.41
CA ALA A 252 19.73 3.11 5.57
C ALA A 252 20.87 3.99 6.10
N THR A 253 20.95 4.19 7.42
CA THR A 253 22.05 4.94 8.04
C THR A 253 23.39 4.22 7.96
N ALA A 254 23.38 2.88 7.88
CA ALA A 254 24.59 2.07 7.75
C ALA A 254 25.16 2.07 6.32
N GLY A 255 24.54 2.76 5.35
CA GLY A 255 25.02 2.82 3.97
C GLY A 255 24.97 1.48 3.24
N SER A 256 24.12 0.56 3.68
CA SER A 256 24.06 -0.80 3.13
C SER A 256 23.48 -0.82 1.72
N PRO A 257 23.99 -1.66 0.80
CA PRO A 257 23.43 -1.82 -0.55
C PRO A 257 21.98 -2.31 -0.58
N GLN A 258 21.52 -2.95 0.51
CA GLN A 258 20.16 -3.46 0.71
C GLN A 258 19.21 -2.41 1.32
N ALA A 259 19.67 -1.17 1.55
CA ALA A 259 18.83 -0.10 2.06
C ALA A 259 17.69 0.22 1.08
N LEU A 260 16.49 0.43 1.62
CA LEU A 260 15.41 1.00 0.82
C LEU A 260 15.87 2.38 0.31
N PRO A 261 15.55 2.73 -0.94
CA PRO A 261 15.82 4.06 -1.46
C PRO A 261 15.35 5.13 -0.48
N PRO A 262 16.12 6.21 -0.22
CA PRO A 262 15.76 7.24 0.77
C PRO A 262 14.35 7.81 0.58
N GLN A 263 13.93 7.89 -0.68
CA GLN A 263 12.60 8.29 -1.11
C GLN A 263 11.46 7.40 -0.57
N ASN A 264 11.71 6.11 -0.36
CA ASN A 264 10.75 5.15 0.19
C ASN A 264 10.77 5.13 1.73
N LEU A 265 11.75 5.79 2.37
CA LEU A 265 11.89 5.88 3.83
C LEU A 265 11.17 7.09 4.42
N THR A 266 10.78 8.07 3.59
CA THR A 266 10.12 9.29 4.05
C THR A 266 8.81 9.03 4.81
N PRO A 267 7.88 8.17 4.34
CA PRO A 267 6.70 7.80 5.11
C PRO A 267 7.04 7.05 6.42
N LEU A 268 8.25 6.49 6.53
CA LEU A 268 8.74 5.74 7.69
C LEU A 268 9.53 6.60 8.68
N GLN A 269 9.78 7.88 8.39
CA GLN A 269 10.63 8.73 9.23
C GLN A 269 10.06 8.92 10.65
N ASN A 270 8.75 9.08 10.77
CA ASN A 270 8.08 9.35 12.05
C ASN A 270 7.29 8.14 12.57
N ASN A 271 7.09 7.12 11.74
CA ASN A 271 6.34 5.94 12.10
C ASN A 271 7.25 4.91 12.76
N ARG A 272 6.72 4.19 13.75
CA ARG A 272 7.34 3.01 14.36
C ARG A 272 7.02 1.75 13.56
N GLY A 273 5.86 1.72 12.91
CA GLY A 273 5.51 0.66 11.98
C GLY A 273 4.37 1.05 11.05
N ILE A 274 4.32 0.35 9.92
CA ILE A 274 3.21 0.39 8.96
C ILE A 274 2.80 -1.05 8.71
N ALA A 275 1.50 -1.32 8.71
CA ALA A 275 0.95 -2.62 8.36
C ALA A 275 -0.23 -2.48 7.41
N ALA A 276 -0.46 -3.48 6.57
CA ALA A 276 -1.61 -3.54 5.68
C ALA A 276 -2.15 -4.97 5.56
N THR A 277 -3.46 -5.10 5.43
CA THR A 277 -4.16 -6.34 5.10
C THR A 277 -4.88 -6.15 3.77
N VAL A 278 -4.75 -7.11 2.86
CA VAL A 278 -5.42 -7.13 1.55
C VAL A 278 -6.47 -8.23 1.55
N ASN A 279 -7.69 -7.88 1.14
CA ASN A 279 -8.79 -8.81 0.94
C ASN A 279 -9.31 -8.71 -0.50
N LEU A 280 -9.76 -9.85 -1.02
CA LEU A 280 -10.48 -9.91 -2.28
C LEU A 280 -11.97 -9.73 -1.99
N GLU A 281 -12.58 -8.74 -2.63
CA GLU A 281 -14.02 -8.48 -2.55
C GLU A 281 -14.68 -8.76 -3.90
N PRO A 282 -16.01 -8.99 -3.98
CA PRO A 282 -16.65 -9.40 -5.23
C PRO A 282 -16.40 -8.48 -6.45
N GLU A 283 -16.13 -7.20 -6.20
CA GLU A 283 -15.95 -6.15 -7.20
C GLU A 283 -14.55 -5.53 -7.20
N GLY A 284 -13.58 -6.10 -6.48
CA GLY A 284 -12.20 -5.61 -6.48
C GLY A 284 -11.39 -5.97 -5.25
N LEU A 285 -10.52 -5.05 -4.83
CA LEU A 285 -9.56 -5.24 -3.75
C LEU A 285 -9.81 -4.24 -2.63
N ARG A 286 -9.80 -4.72 -1.38
CA ARG A 286 -9.82 -3.88 -0.18
C ARG A 286 -8.49 -3.97 0.54
N PHE A 287 -7.85 -2.82 0.76
CA PHE A 287 -6.62 -2.67 1.50
C PHE A 287 -6.90 -1.93 2.81
N GLN A 288 -6.65 -2.57 3.94
CA GLN A 288 -6.78 -1.97 5.27
C GLN A 288 -5.39 -1.69 5.80
N GLY A 289 -4.99 -0.43 5.83
CA GLY A 289 -3.68 0.03 6.27
C GLY A 289 -3.72 0.70 7.63
N ILE A 290 -2.67 0.52 8.42
CA ILE A 290 -2.47 1.23 9.68
C ILE A 290 -1.01 1.66 9.83
N ALA A 291 -0.81 2.91 10.20
CA ALA A 291 0.49 3.44 10.59
C ALA A 291 0.43 3.87 12.06
N TRP A 292 1.52 3.66 12.79
CA TRP A 292 1.62 4.14 14.16
C TRP A 292 2.95 4.80 14.48
N LEU A 293 2.89 5.87 15.27
CA LEU A 293 4.01 6.64 15.79
C LEU A 293 4.65 5.95 17.00
N ASP A 294 5.82 6.44 17.38
CA ASP A 294 6.42 6.07 18.65
C ASP A 294 5.72 6.80 19.80
N PRO A 295 5.09 6.10 20.77
CA PRO A 295 4.39 6.76 21.88
C PRO A 295 5.30 7.59 22.80
N GLU A 296 6.61 7.35 22.75
CA GLU A 296 7.62 8.11 23.49
C GLU A 296 8.15 9.34 22.72
N GLY A 297 7.74 9.51 21.46
CA GLY A 297 8.13 10.64 20.61
C GLY A 297 7.36 11.94 20.91
N GLU A 298 7.83 13.04 20.32
CA GLU A 298 7.19 14.36 20.45
C GLU A 298 5.93 14.51 19.59
N LEU A 299 5.79 13.69 18.54
CA LEU A 299 4.67 13.73 17.61
C LEU A 299 3.49 12.93 18.15
N ALA A 300 2.32 13.57 18.21
CA ALA A 300 1.06 12.93 18.52
C ALA A 300 -0.07 13.56 17.69
N TYR A 301 -1.01 12.73 17.25
CA TYR A 301 -2.23 13.18 16.58
C TYR A 301 -3.23 13.76 17.58
N GLN A 302 -3.96 14.78 17.16
CA GLN A 302 -5.23 15.13 17.79
C GLN A 302 -6.34 14.28 17.17
N VAL A 303 -7.08 13.57 18.01
CA VAL A 303 -8.18 12.71 17.55
C VAL A 303 -9.37 13.59 17.21
N GLU A 304 -9.51 13.90 15.92
CA GLU A 304 -10.64 14.64 15.36
C GLU A 304 -11.05 13.96 14.07
N ASN A 305 -12.29 13.50 14.03
CA ASN A 305 -12.93 12.87 12.88
C ASN A 305 -14.29 13.56 12.71
N GLY A 306 -14.61 14.00 11.50
CA GLY A 306 -15.81 14.78 11.18
C GLY A 306 -15.82 15.24 9.72
N SER A 307 -15.85 14.29 8.79
CA SER A 307 -15.72 14.54 7.34
C SER A 307 -16.84 13.90 6.52
N ASP A 308 -18.10 14.22 6.83
CA ASP A 308 -19.26 13.56 6.23
C ASP A 308 -20.14 14.48 5.37
N THR A 309 -19.93 15.79 5.41
CA THR A 309 -20.83 16.76 4.77
C THR A 309 -20.48 16.99 3.31
N MET A 310 -19.20 17.14 2.98
CA MET A 310 -18.75 17.59 1.66
C MET A 310 -19.24 16.70 0.51
N PRO A 311 -19.24 15.35 0.62
CA PRO A 311 -19.75 14.48 -0.44
C PRO A 311 -21.25 14.67 -0.73
N THR A 312 -22.02 15.24 0.21
CA THR A 312 -23.46 15.54 0.06
C THR A 312 -23.74 16.87 -0.65
N LEU A 313 -22.71 17.72 -0.77
CA LEU A 313 -22.78 19.03 -1.44
C LEU A 313 -22.28 18.96 -2.89
N LEU A 314 -21.58 17.89 -3.24
CA LEU A 314 -21.01 17.68 -4.58
C LEU A 314 -22.01 16.99 -5.52
N PRO A 315 -22.06 17.36 -6.80
CA PRO A 315 -22.92 16.74 -7.79
C PRO A 315 -22.43 15.32 -8.16
N ALA A 316 -23.29 14.51 -8.78
CA ALA A 316 -22.94 13.16 -9.23
C ALA A 316 -21.83 13.15 -10.30
N GLU A 317 -21.66 14.26 -11.02
CA GLU A 317 -20.67 14.44 -12.09
C GLU A 317 -19.23 14.63 -11.57
N THR A 318 -19.01 14.60 -10.25
CA THR A 318 -17.67 14.64 -9.65
C THR A 318 -16.80 13.48 -10.11
N LEU A 319 -15.67 13.80 -10.74
CA LEU A 319 -14.66 12.84 -11.22
C LEU A 319 -13.63 12.51 -10.15
N MET A 320 -13.27 13.50 -9.34
CA MET A 320 -12.32 13.35 -8.24
C MET A 320 -12.76 14.19 -7.05
N MET A 321 -12.54 13.70 -5.84
CA MET A 321 -12.73 14.43 -4.60
C MET A 321 -11.64 14.05 -3.60
N ALA A 322 -11.00 15.05 -2.99
CA ALA A 322 -10.24 14.91 -1.76
C ALA A 322 -10.91 15.75 -0.67
N SER A 323 -11.16 15.17 0.49
CA SER A 323 -11.88 15.81 1.60
C SER A 323 -11.26 15.48 2.95
N GLY A 324 -11.50 16.34 3.94
CA GLY A 324 -11.08 16.10 5.31
C GLY A 324 -11.83 16.96 6.31
N GLY A 325 -11.83 16.53 7.57
CA GLY A 325 -12.68 17.12 8.61
C GLY A 325 -12.22 18.48 9.16
N ASN A 326 -10.97 18.86 8.95
CA ASN A 326 -10.41 20.12 9.45
C ASN A 326 -9.21 20.58 8.61
N LEU A 327 -9.40 21.56 7.71
CA LEU A 327 -8.33 22.02 6.82
C LEU A 327 -7.19 22.70 7.58
N GLN A 328 -7.51 23.51 8.59
CA GLN A 328 -6.51 24.17 9.43
C GLN A 328 -5.59 23.15 10.10
N ARG A 329 -6.17 22.10 10.69
CA ARG A 329 -5.40 21.03 11.31
C ARG A 329 -4.61 20.25 10.28
N PHE A 330 -5.23 19.85 9.18
CA PHE A 330 -4.55 19.15 8.08
C PHE A 330 -3.30 19.91 7.61
N TRP A 331 -3.41 21.21 7.40
CA TRP A 331 -2.28 22.05 6.97
C TRP A 331 -1.17 22.15 8.02
N GLN A 332 -1.52 22.30 9.30
CA GLN A 332 -0.54 22.31 10.40
C GLN A 332 0.23 20.99 10.47
N ASP A 333 -0.49 19.88 10.38
CA ASP A 333 0.04 18.52 10.43
C ASP A 333 0.92 18.20 9.21
N TYR A 334 0.50 18.63 8.02
CA TYR A 334 1.25 18.48 6.78
C TYR A 334 2.53 19.31 6.81
N SER A 335 2.43 20.59 7.20
CA SER A 335 3.58 21.51 7.17
C SER A 335 4.67 21.13 8.17
N GLN A 336 4.31 20.60 9.34
CA GLN A 336 5.28 20.07 10.32
C GLN A 336 6.05 18.84 9.79
N ARG A 337 5.40 17.98 8.99
CA ARG A 337 6.01 16.75 8.46
C ARG A 337 6.75 16.97 7.13
N ALA A 338 6.31 17.95 6.35
CA ALA A 338 6.89 18.27 5.05
C ALA A 338 8.16 19.12 5.16
N ASP A 339 8.39 19.81 6.29
CA ASP A 339 9.60 20.61 6.48
C ASP A 339 10.85 19.71 6.49
N GLY A 340 11.80 19.99 5.60
CA GLY A 340 12.99 19.16 5.37
C GLY A 340 12.79 17.93 4.46
N ASN A 341 11.57 17.67 3.95
CA ASN A 341 11.30 16.57 3.02
C ASN A 341 11.35 17.03 1.54
N ALA A 342 12.43 16.69 0.84
CA ALA A 342 12.66 17.08 -0.56
C ALA A 342 11.67 16.47 -1.59
N ILE A 343 10.82 15.52 -1.19
CA ILE A 343 9.89 14.79 -2.07
C ILE A 343 8.43 15.11 -1.71
N SER A 344 8.20 16.09 -0.83
CA SER A 344 6.85 16.56 -0.54
C SER A 344 6.21 17.11 -1.82
N PRO A 345 4.99 16.69 -2.20
CA PRO A 345 4.36 17.10 -3.46
C PRO A 345 4.12 18.62 -3.50
N ILE A 346 3.90 19.23 -2.34
CA ILE A 346 3.76 20.68 -2.16
C ILE A 346 4.73 21.13 -1.07
N SER A 347 5.68 22.00 -1.39
CA SER A 347 6.52 22.63 -0.36
C SER A 347 5.71 23.66 0.41
N PRO A 348 5.53 23.54 1.74
CA PRO A 348 4.77 24.51 2.52
C PRO A 348 5.35 25.92 2.43
N ASN A 349 6.68 26.04 2.47
CA ASN A 349 7.38 27.32 2.39
C ASN A 349 7.28 27.96 1.00
N ASN A 350 7.28 27.15 -0.07
CA ASN A 350 7.06 27.67 -1.42
C ASN A 350 5.61 28.13 -1.58
N LEU A 351 4.63 27.39 -1.06
CA LEU A 351 3.22 27.79 -1.15
C LEU A 351 2.95 29.10 -0.40
N ARG A 352 3.50 29.25 0.82
CA ARG A 352 3.46 30.50 1.57
C ARG A 352 4.03 31.67 0.78
N THR A 353 5.23 31.49 0.22
CA THR A 353 5.90 32.52 -0.58
C THR A 353 5.08 32.90 -1.81
N VAL A 354 4.64 31.90 -2.60
CA VAL A 354 3.87 32.13 -3.82
C VAL A 354 2.55 32.84 -3.52
N LEU A 355 1.81 32.42 -2.48
CA LEU A 355 0.57 33.08 -2.11
C LEU A 355 0.79 34.51 -1.63
N GLN A 356 1.82 34.75 -0.81
CA GLN A 356 2.18 36.08 -0.35
C GLN A 356 2.58 37.00 -1.52
N GLU A 357 3.32 36.50 -2.51
CA GLU A 357 3.71 37.26 -3.69
C GLU A 357 2.51 37.56 -4.60
N LEU A 358 1.62 36.58 -4.82
CA LEU A 358 0.47 36.74 -5.70
C LEU A 358 -0.63 37.61 -5.08
N THR A 359 -0.92 37.42 -3.80
CA THR A 359 -2.08 38.06 -3.15
C THR A 359 -1.71 39.15 -2.16
N GLY A 360 -0.52 39.11 -1.58
CA GLY A 360 -0.15 39.95 -0.44
C GLY A 360 -0.65 39.43 0.90
N LEU A 361 -1.34 38.28 0.93
CA LEU A 361 -1.89 37.65 2.12
C LEU A 361 -0.95 36.57 2.67
N ASN A 362 -0.89 36.48 4.00
CA ASN A 362 -0.22 35.41 4.71
C ASN A 362 -1.11 34.15 4.69
N LEU A 363 -0.59 33.05 4.16
CA LEU A 363 -1.33 31.79 4.08
C LEU A 363 -1.84 31.31 5.45
N ASP A 364 -0.99 31.32 6.47
CA ASP A 364 -1.37 30.74 7.76
C ASP A 364 -2.32 31.67 8.55
N GLU A 365 -2.05 32.98 8.52
CA GLU A 365 -2.77 33.99 9.33
C GLU A 365 -4.05 34.48 8.67
N ASP A 366 -4.05 34.74 7.35
CA ASP A 366 -5.17 35.38 6.66
C ASP A 366 -6.11 34.37 5.98
N LEU A 367 -5.58 33.21 5.56
CA LEU A 367 -6.35 32.18 4.84
C LEU A 367 -6.67 30.97 5.72
N ILE A 368 -5.67 30.26 6.21
CA ILE A 368 -5.88 29.00 6.95
C ILE A 368 -6.52 29.23 8.32
N ALA A 369 -6.33 30.40 8.94
CA ALA A 369 -6.82 30.69 10.29
C ALA A 369 -8.33 30.52 10.49
N TRP A 370 -9.14 30.79 9.46
CA TRP A 370 -10.60 30.67 9.50
C TRP A 370 -11.11 29.36 8.89
N MET A 371 -10.22 28.50 8.37
CA MET A 371 -10.54 27.24 7.70
C MET A 371 -10.53 26.03 8.67
N GLY A 372 -10.98 26.22 9.92
CA GLY A 372 -10.95 25.21 10.97
C GLY A 372 -12.08 24.17 10.92
N GLY A 373 -12.67 23.92 9.76
CA GLY A 373 -13.76 22.97 9.55
C GLY A 373 -13.53 22.04 8.36
N GLU A 374 -14.57 21.28 8.01
CA GLU A 374 -14.54 20.30 6.91
C GLU A 374 -14.20 21.00 5.58
N PHE A 375 -13.49 20.32 4.69
CA PHE A 375 -13.15 20.87 3.38
C PHE A 375 -13.20 19.80 2.28
N SER A 376 -13.35 20.26 1.04
CA SER A 376 -13.12 19.42 -0.13
C SER A 376 -12.44 20.19 -1.26
N LEU A 377 -11.66 19.44 -2.05
CA LEU A 377 -11.14 19.83 -3.35
C LEU A 377 -11.60 18.79 -4.36
N SER A 378 -12.33 19.24 -5.37
CA SER A 378 -13.00 18.35 -6.32
C SER A 378 -12.74 18.76 -7.76
N VAL A 379 -12.69 17.77 -8.64
CA VAL A 379 -12.74 17.95 -10.10
C VAL A 379 -14.10 17.44 -10.57
N ILE A 380 -14.84 18.30 -11.26
CA ILE A 380 -16.22 18.06 -11.65
C ILE A 380 -16.32 18.22 -13.16
N GLU A 381 -16.93 17.25 -13.84
CA GLU A 381 -17.24 17.37 -15.26
C GLU A 381 -18.27 18.49 -15.46
N ILE A 382 -18.00 19.39 -16.42
CA ILE A 382 -18.90 20.47 -16.82
C ILE A 382 -19.31 20.26 -18.28
N PRO A 383 -20.53 20.67 -18.69
CA PRO A 383 -21.02 20.43 -20.04
C PRO A 383 -20.07 20.96 -21.12
N ALA A 384 -19.92 20.21 -22.22
CA ALA A 384 -18.95 20.47 -23.31
C ALA A 384 -19.06 21.85 -24.01
N SER A 385 -20.12 22.61 -23.75
CA SER A 385 -20.28 23.99 -24.23
C SER A 385 -19.57 25.04 -23.38
N ALA A 386 -18.98 24.67 -22.25
CA ALA A 386 -18.29 25.56 -21.31
C ALA A 386 -16.82 25.79 -21.70
N GLU A 387 -16.32 27.02 -21.54
CA GLU A 387 -14.90 27.33 -21.69
C GLU A 387 -14.06 26.58 -20.62
N PRO A 388 -12.82 26.13 -20.94
CA PRO A 388 -11.99 25.38 -20.00
C PRO A 388 -11.67 26.17 -18.71
N ALA A 389 -11.77 25.52 -17.55
CA ALA A 389 -11.47 26.13 -16.25
C ALA A 389 -9.99 26.48 -16.06
N ALA A 390 -9.10 25.75 -16.73
CA ALA A 390 -7.67 25.98 -16.74
C ALA A 390 -7.05 25.36 -18.00
N PRO A 391 -5.83 25.74 -18.40
CA PRO A 391 -5.07 25.01 -19.41
C PRO A 391 -5.00 23.52 -19.03
N GLY A 392 -5.58 22.66 -19.86
CA GLY A 392 -5.65 21.23 -19.57
C GLY A 392 -6.79 20.82 -18.65
N LEU A 393 -7.94 21.50 -18.64
CA LEU A 393 -9.20 21.00 -18.07
C LEU A 393 -10.36 21.30 -19.04
N ALA A 394 -10.33 20.66 -20.21
CA ALA A 394 -11.31 20.91 -21.27
C ALA A 394 -12.62 20.18 -20.93
N GLY A 395 -13.61 20.89 -20.39
CA GLY A 395 -14.86 20.28 -19.94
C GLY A 395 -14.84 19.80 -18.48
N ALA A 396 -13.86 20.24 -17.68
CA ALA A 396 -13.84 20.03 -16.24
C ALA A 396 -13.63 21.34 -15.48
N GLY A 397 -14.23 21.45 -14.31
CA GLY A 397 -14.06 22.52 -13.35
C GLY A 397 -13.42 22.04 -12.05
N VAL A 398 -12.74 22.93 -11.34
CA VAL A 398 -12.21 22.66 -10.00
C VAL A 398 -13.05 23.40 -8.98
N LEU A 399 -13.52 22.67 -7.96
CA LEU A 399 -14.32 23.21 -6.89
C LEU A 399 -13.60 23.02 -5.56
N MET A 400 -13.36 24.13 -4.87
CA MET A 400 -12.91 24.13 -3.49
C MET A 400 -14.09 24.50 -2.59
N MET A 401 -14.30 23.73 -1.52
CA MET A 401 -15.24 24.06 -0.45
C MET A 401 -14.54 23.99 0.90
N VAL A 402 -14.88 24.89 1.81
CA VAL A 402 -14.37 24.87 3.18
C VAL A 402 -15.42 25.41 4.14
N GLN A 403 -15.69 24.67 5.21
CA GLN A 403 -16.50 25.12 6.32
C GLN A 403 -15.69 26.09 7.17
N ALA A 404 -16.15 27.33 7.26
CA ALA A 404 -15.48 28.38 8.01
C ALA A 404 -15.70 28.21 9.51
N SER A 405 -14.62 28.19 10.28
CA SER A 405 -14.66 28.27 11.75
C SER A 405 -14.87 29.71 12.23
N ASP A 406 -14.52 30.70 11.40
CA ASP A 406 -14.79 32.13 11.62
C ASP A 406 -15.30 32.76 10.32
N ARG A 407 -16.63 32.90 10.23
CA ARG A 407 -17.31 33.47 9.07
C ARG A 407 -16.92 34.92 8.80
N ALA A 408 -16.75 35.72 9.84
CA ALA A 408 -16.44 37.15 9.69
C ALA A 408 -15.01 37.36 9.17
N ALA A 409 -14.06 36.56 9.68
CA ALA A 409 -12.69 36.55 9.16
C ALA A 409 -12.66 36.09 7.69
N ALA A 410 -13.39 35.02 7.35
CA ALA A 410 -13.51 34.54 5.99
C ALA A 410 -14.05 35.61 5.02
N ASP A 411 -15.15 36.29 5.38
CA ASP A 411 -15.73 37.35 4.55
C ASP A 411 -14.75 38.52 4.35
N ALA A 412 -13.97 38.89 5.38
CA ALA A 412 -12.94 39.91 5.27
C ALA A 412 -11.81 39.48 4.32
N THR A 413 -11.31 38.25 4.43
CA THR A 413 -10.26 37.72 3.54
C THR A 413 -10.74 37.61 2.10
N LEU A 414 -11.98 37.12 1.87
CA LEU A 414 -12.54 37.01 0.53
C LEU A 414 -12.74 38.38 -0.12
N ALA A 415 -13.10 39.42 0.64
CA ALA A 415 -13.17 40.80 0.14
C ALA A 415 -11.78 41.35 -0.24
N GLN A 416 -10.73 41.03 0.52
CA GLN A 416 -9.36 41.39 0.14
C GLN A 416 -8.92 40.68 -1.14
N LEU A 417 -9.32 39.41 -1.32
CA LEU A 417 -9.07 38.70 -2.57
C LEU A 417 -9.79 39.33 -3.77
N ASP A 418 -11.02 39.81 -3.60
CA ASP A 418 -11.72 40.58 -4.65
C ASP A 418 -10.91 41.80 -5.10
N GLU A 419 -10.41 42.58 -4.13
CA GLU A 419 -9.59 43.77 -4.40
C GLU A 419 -8.30 43.39 -5.14
N VAL A 420 -7.63 42.30 -4.74
CA VAL A 420 -6.44 41.77 -5.42
C VAL A 420 -6.77 41.41 -6.87
N MET A 421 -7.86 40.68 -7.11
CA MET A 421 -8.24 40.22 -8.45
C MET A 421 -8.60 41.41 -9.36
N SER A 422 -9.31 42.41 -8.84
CA SER A 422 -9.61 43.67 -9.53
C SER A 422 -8.35 44.48 -9.83
N ASP A 423 -7.57 44.82 -8.79
CA ASP A 423 -6.59 45.90 -8.88
C ASP A 423 -5.27 45.43 -9.48
N ARG A 424 -4.84 44.22 -9.11
CA ARG A 424 -3.58 43.63 -9.56
C ARG A 424 -3.74 42.88 -10.87
N TYR A 425 -4.79 42.05 -10.98
CA TYR A 425 -4.98 41.15 -12.11
C TYR A 425 -5.99 41.64 -13.15
N ARG A 426 -6.69 42.75 -12.89
CA ARG A 426 -7.66 43.37 -13.82
C ARG A 426 -8.82 42.45 -14.17
N PHE A 427 -9.16 41.52 -13.29
CA PHE A 427 -10.40 40.76 -13.41
C PHE A 427 -11.58 41.71 -13.19
N GLN A 428 -12.67 41.47 -13.92
CA GLN A 428 -13.94 42.09 -13.63
C GLN A 428 -14.57 41.36 -12.44
N VAL A 429 -14.76 42.07 -11.33
CA VAL A 429 -15.32 41.53 -10.09
C VAL A 429 -16.74 42.06 -9.91
N GLU A 430 -17.73 41.18 -9.98
CA GLU A 430 -19.15 41.56 -9.94
C GLU A 430 -19.95 40.67 -8.98
N GLY A 431 -20.81 41.31 -8.19
CA GLY A 431 -21.84 40.60 -7.44
C GLY A 431 -23.00 40.22 -8.36
N THR A 432 -23.35 38.93 -8.38
CA THR A 432 -24.47 38.40 -9.17
C THR A 432 -25.33 37.47 -8.32
N THR A 433 -26.36 36.87 -8.93
CA THR A 433 -27.26 35.94 -8.26
C THR A 433 -27.45 34.70 -9.13
N ILE A 434 -27.24 33.53 -8.54
CA ILE A 434 -27.51 32.22 -9.16
C ILE A 434 -28.64 31.57 -8.37
N GLU A 435 -29.77 31.31 -9.02
CA GLU A 435 -30.94 30.65 -8.40
C GLU A 435 -31.35 31.29 -7.04
N GLY A 436 -31.28 32.62 -6.96
CA GLY A 436 -31.64 33.39 -5.77
C GLY A 436 -30.53 33.56 -4.72
N GLN A 437 -29.36 32.92 -4.90
CA GLN A 437 -28.22 33.04 -4.00
C GLN A 437 -27.18 34.05 -4.49
N SER A 438 -26.74 34.94 -3.61
CA SER A 438 -25.73 35.95 -3.93
C SER A 438 -24.34 35.34 -4.03
N VAL A 439 -23.66 35.61 -5.15
CA VAL A 439 -22.29 35.16 -5.42
C VAL A 439 -21.46 36.30 -5.98
N VAL A 440 -20.13 36.17 -5.93
CA VAL A 440 -19.19 37.10 -6.58
C VAL A 440 -18.48 36.36 -7.69
N GLN A 441 -18.48 36.94 -8.88
CA GLN A 441 -17.84 36.39 -10.07
C GLN A 441 -16.62 37.22 -10.44
N TRP A 442 -15.50 36.55 -10.69
CA TRP A 442 -14.27 37.11 -11.22
C TRP A 442 -14.11 36.64 -12.66
N THR A 443 -14.16 37.58 -13.61
CA THR A 443 -14.03 37.28 -15.04
C THR A 443 -12.78 37.90 -15.61
N SER A 444 -11.90 37.08 -16.17
CA SER A 444 -10.69 37.55 -16.86
C SER A 444 -11.07 38.13 -18.23
N PRO A 445 -10.82 39.41 -18.51
CA PRO A 445 -11.12 40.00 -19.82
C PRO A 445 -10.21 39.46 -20.93
N LEU A 446 -9.07 38.85 -20.59
CA LEU A 446 -8.08 38.35 -21.54
C LEU A 446 -8.31 36.90 -21.96
N SER A 447 -8.75 36.06 -21.02
CA SER A 447 -8.86 34.61 -21.23
C SER A 447 -10.29 34.08 -21.19
N GLY A 448 -11.28 34.88 -20.80
CA GLY A 448 -12.64 34.40 -20.56
C GLY A 448 -12.80 33.52 -19.31
N LEU A 449 -11.70 33.25 -18.59
CA LEU A 449 -11.71 32.48 -17.35
C LEU A 449 -12.68 33.09 -16.34
N THR A 450 -13.58 32.27 -15.84
CA THR A 450 -14.55 32.64 -14.81
C THR A 450 -14.27 31.87 -13.53
N ILE A 451 -14.16 32.60 -12.42
CA ILE A 451 -14.08 32.05 -11.07
C ILE A 451 -15.28 32.60 -10.30
N THR A 452 -16.06 31.74 -9.65
CA THR A 452 -17.21 32.16 -8.84
C THR A 452 -16.96 31.78 -7.39
N ARG A 453 -17.14 32.73 -6.48
CA ARG A 453 -17.09 32.47 -5.03
C ARG A 453 -18.43 32.79 -4.37
N GLY A 454 -18.72 32.10 -3.30
CA GLY A 454 -19.94 32.32 -2.55
C GLY A 454 -20.02 31.43 -1.31
N TRP A 455 -21.24 31.25 -0.83
CA TRP A 455 -21.50 30.53 0.39
C TRP A 455 -22.67 29.56 0.20
N LEU A 456 -22.53 28.36 0.73
CA LEU A 456 -23.59 27.38 0.89
C LEU A 456 -24.13 27.44 2.33
N GLU A 457 -25.18 26.66 2.60
CA GLU A 457 -25.66 26.47 3.98
C GLU A 457 -24.56 25.89 4.89
N GLY A 458 -24.65 26.18 6.20
CA GLY A 458 -23.71 25.65 7.19
C GLY A 458 -22.33 26.32 7.20
N ASP A 459 -22.24 27.57 6.73
CA ASP A 459 -21.00 28.35 6.65
C ASP A 459 -19.91 27.69 5.79
N VAL A 460 -20.32 27.07 4.69
CA VAL A 460 -19.39 26.50 3.70
C VAL A 460 -19.10 27.54 2.63
N ALA A 461 -17.89 28.09 2.64
CA ALA A 461 -17.39 28.93 1.55
C ALA A 461 -17.03 28.04 0.37
N PHE A 462 -17.32 28.49 -0.85
CA PHE A 462 -16.86 27.81 -2.06
C PHE A 462 -16.11 28.74 -3.01
N LEU A 463 -15.19 28.16 -3.78
CA LEU A 463 -14.50 28.79 -4.89
C LEU A 463 -14.54 27.82 -6.08
N ALA A 464 -15.30 28.18 -7.10
CA ALA A 464 -15.57 27.40 -8.29
C ALA A 464 -14.76 27.98 -9.47
N PHE A 465 -13.78 27.21 -9.95
CA PHE A 465 -12.98 27.53 -11.12
C PHE A 465 -13.56 26.81 -12.33
N GLY A 466 -14.15 27.55 -13.25
CA GLY A 466 -14.81 27.01 -14.43
C GLY A 466 -16.14 27.69 -14.72
N GLU A 467 -16.47 27.79 -16.00
CA GLU A 467 -17.74 28.39 -16.42
C GLU A 467 -18.92 27.49 -15.97
N ASN A 468 -19.99 28.12 -15.48
CA ASN A 468 -21.21 27.46 -15.01
C ASN A 468 -21.02 26.44 -13.86
N LEU A 469 -19.81 26.25 -13.33
CA LEU A 469 -19.56 25.29 -12.25
C LEU A 469 -20.36 25.61 -10.98
N ALA A 470 -20.52 26.88 -10.62
CA ALA A 470 -21.34 27.25 -9.47
C ALA A 470 -22.82 26.85 -9.61
N GLN A 471 -23.34 26.70 -10.84
CA GLN A 471 -24.72 26.27 -11.09
C GLN A 471 -24.92 24.77 -10.82
N THR A 472 -23.85 23.98 -10.75
CA THR A 472 -23.96 22.54 -10.41
C THR A 472 -24.12 22.30 -8.91
N ILE A 473 -23.87 23.32 -8.09
CA ILE A 473 -23.99 23.28 -6.62
C ILE A 473 -25.00 24.30 -6.06
N LEU A 474 -25.52 25.20 -6.91
CA LEU A 474 -26.52 26.21 -6.56
C LEU A 474 -27.76 26.13 -7.47
N PRO A 475 -28.93 25.69 -6.95
CA PRO A 475 -29.15 25.11 -5.62
C PRO A 475 -28.42 23.76 -5.45
N GLN A 476 -28.51 23.17 -4.25
CA GLN A 476 -27.90 21.87 -3.96
C GLN A 476 -28.27 20.84 -5.05
N PRO A 477 -27.32 20.00 -5.52
CA PRO A 477 -27.56 19.10 -6.63
C PRO A 477 -28.71 18.12 -6.35
N GLU A 478 -29.52 17.83 -7.38
CA GLU A 478 -30.64 16.87 -7.27
C GLU A 478 -30.15 15.47 -6.86
N THR A 479 -28.99 15.07 -7.37
CA THR A 479 -28.29 13.84 -6.98
C THR A 479 -26.89 14.20 -6.51
N ALA A 480 -26.67 14.12 -5.20
CA ALA A 480 -25.36 14.31 -4.62
C ALA A 480 -24.44 13.10 -4.87
N LEU A 481 -23.13 13.34 -4.91
CA LEU A 481 -22.09 12.30 -5.04
C LEU A 481 -22.29 11.19 -3.99
N ALA A 482 -22.51 11.56 -2.72
CA ALA A 482 -22.77 10.63 -1.62
C ALA A 482 -23.97 9.69 -1.84
N ALA A 483 -24.93 10.11 -2.67
CA ALA A 483 -26.13 9.33 -2.96
C ALA A 483 -25.92 8.31 -4.09
N THR A 484 -24.87 8.45 -4.89
CA THR A 484 -24.60 7.56 -6.03
C THR A 484 -24.18 6.16 -5.57
N ASP A 485 -24.58 5.14 -6.33
CA ASP A 485 -24.16 3.75 -6.06
C ASP A 485 -22.65 3.58 -6.24
N LEU A 486 -22.07 4.30 -7.21
CA LEU A 486 -20.63 4.31 -7.46
C LEU A 486 -19.85 4.75 -6.21
N TYR A 487 -20.25 5.87 -5.59
CA TYR A 487 -19.62 6.37 -4.37
C TYR A 487 -19.83 5.42 -3.18
N LYS A 488 -21.07 4.97 -2.92
CA LYS A 488 -21.39 4.08 -1.79
C LYS A 488 -20.66 2.74 -1.83
N GLN A 489 -20.38 2.22 -3.02
CA GLN A 489 -19.64 0.97 -3.21
C GLN A 489 -18.12 1.18 -3.18
N THR A 490 -17.65 2.42 -3.28
CA THR A 490 -16.22 2.77 -3.32
C THR A 490 -15.72 3.31 -1.98
N ILE A 491 -16.59 3.97 -1.21
CA ILE A 491 -16.26 4.57 0.08
C ILE A 491 -16.84 3.73 1.21
N ASP A 492 -15.95 3.33 2.11
CA ASP A 492 -16.26 2.46 3.24
C ASP A 492 -17.06 3.18 4.34
N PRO A 493 -18.26 2.69 4.71
CA PRO A 493 -19.01 3.24 5.83
C PRO A 493 -18.49 2.78 7.21
N GLU A 494 -17.51 1.89 7.30
CA GLU A 494 -17.02 1.33 8.58
C GLU A 494 -16.42 2.40 9.52
N PHE A 495 -15.98 3.54 8.97
CA PHE A 495 -15.48 4.66 9.74
C PHE A 495 -16.56 5.73 9.96
N ASP A 496 -17.27 5.61 11.08
CA ASP A 496 -18.12 6.66 11.63
C ASP A 496 -17.72 6.92 13.09
N PRO A 497 -17.04 8.05 13.41
CA PRO A 497 -16.64 9.14 12.51
C PRO A 497 -15.31 8.87 11.76
N ASN A 498 -15.12 9.47 10.57
CA ASN A 498 -13.87 9.43 9.77
C ASN A 498 -13.18 10.81 9.65
N ASN A 499 -11.92 10.83 9.21
CA ASN A 499 -11.10 12.04 9.07
C ASN A 499 -11.09 12.63 7.65
N GLY A 500 -11.56 11.89 6.65
CA GLY A 500 -11.52 12.33 5.25
C GLY A 500 -11.72 11.21 4.24
N HIS A 501 -12.15 11.60 3.05
CA HIS A 501 -12.32 10.71 1.90
C HIS A 501 -11.50 11.18 0.69
N PHE A 502 -10.95 10.21 -0.05
CA PHE A 502 -10.50 10.39 -1.42
C PHE A 502 -11.35 9.51 -2.33
N PHE A 503 -11.83 10.06 -3.43
CA PHE A 503 -12.63 9.36 -4.43
C PHE A 503 -12.14 9.74 -5.82
N VAL A 504 -12.01 8.75 -6.70
CA VAL A 504 -11.67 8.93 -8.12
C VAL A 504 -12.48 7.96 -8.96
N ASP A 505 -13.17 8.49 -9.97
CA ASP A 505 -13.80 7.76 -11.07
C ASP A 505 -12.79 7.58 -12.20
N VAL A 506 -12.03 6.48 -12.13
CA VAL A 506 -10.92 6.20 -13.05
C VAL A 506 -11.43 5.89 -14.45
N ASP A 507 -12.56 5.17 -14.55
CA ASP A 507 -13.21 4.86 -15.83
C ASP A 507 -13.53 6.13 -16.63
N ARG A 508 -14.19 7.13 -16.00
CA ARG A 508 -14.52 8.39 -16.68
C ARG A 508 -13.27 9.20 -17.03
N LEU A 509 -12.29 9.22 -16.14
CA LEU A 509 -11.05 9.98 -16.36
C LEU A 509 -10.17 9.42 -17.47
N LEU A 510 -10.21 8.12 -17.72
CA LEU A 510 -9.42 7.47 -18.78
C LEU A 510 -10.21 7.27 -20.07
N SER A 511 -11.48 7.68 -20.11
CA SER A 511 -12.31 7.58 -21.31
C SER A 511 -11.79 8.49 -22.45
N GLU A 512 -12.08 8.13 -23.71
CA GLU A 512 -11.68 8.93 -24.88
C GLU A 512 -12.25 10.36 -24.84
N ASP A 513 -13.40 10.52 -24.21
CA ASP A 513 -14.10 11.80 -24.03
C ASP A 513 -13.73 12.49 -22.70
N SER A 514 -12.66 12.04 -22.02
CA SER A 514 -12.28 12.56 -20.70
C SER A 514 -12.06 14.08 -20.72
N PRO A 515 -12.67 14.82 -19.78
CA PRO A 515 -12.52 16.27 -19.72
C PRO A 515 -11.18 16.72 -19.09
N VAL A 516 -10.38 15.76 -18.62
CA VAL A 516 -9.07 15.99 -18.01
C VAL A 516 -8.00 15.29 -18.86
N PRO A 517 -6.97 16.00 -19.34
CA PRO A 517 -5.85 15.39 -20.05
C PRO A 517 -5.05 14.55 -19.05
N VAL A 518 -5.25 13.25 -19.11
CA VAL A 518 -4.45 12.30 -18.34
C VAL A 518 -3.11 12.12 -19.06
N PRO A 519 -1.96 12.24 -18.37
CA PRO A 519 -0.67 11.97 -18.99
C PRO A 519 -0.63 10.53 -19.51
N ASN A 520 0.00 10.33 -20.67
CA ASN A 520 0.19 8.99 -21.24
C ASN A 520 0.83 8.07 -20.19
N LEU A 521 0.12 7.00 -19.86
CA LEU A 521 0.62 6.00 -18.94
C LEU A 521 1.79 5.25 -19.59
N PRO A 522 2.79 4.83 -18.81
CA PRO A 522 3.81 3.92 -19.32
C PRO A 522 3.14 2.68 -19.93
N PRO A 523 3.49 2.26 -21.17
CA PRO A 523 2.80 1.16 -21.85
C PRO A 523 2.76 -0.15 -21.04
N ALA A 524 3.77 -0.37 -20.18
CA ALA A 524 3.85 -1.54 -19.32
C ALA A 524 2.71 -1.64 -18.28
N ASN A 525 2.11 -0.51 -17.89
CA ASN A 525 1.12 -0.44 -16.81
C ASN A 525 -0.25 0.04 -17.29
N GLU A 526 -0.36 0.47 -18.54
CA GLU A 526 -1.58 1.06 -19.12
C GLU A 526 -2.79 0.13 -18.98
N ALA A 527 -2.65 -1.14 -19.39
CA ALA A 527 -3.73 -2.13 -19.30
C ALA A 527 -4.21 -2.34 -17.85
N PHE A 528 -3.30 -2.37 -16.88
CA PHE A 528 -3.64 -2.54 -15.46
C PHE A 528 -4.39 -1.33 -14.88
N VAL A 529 -4.05 -0.13 -15.33
CA VAL A 529 -4.74 1.09 -14.88
C VAL A 529 -6.11 1.21 -15.54
N GLN A 530 -6.25 0.82 -16.81
CA GLN A 530 -7.53 0.75 -17.51
C GLN A 530 -8.49 -0.31 -16.91
N ALA A 531 -7.96 -1.29 -16.17
CA ALA A 531 -8.76 -2.26 -15.44
C ALA A 531 -9.39 -1.69 -14.15
N ILE A 532 -8.98 -0.50 -13.69
CA ILE A 532 -9.47 0.12 -12.47
C ILE A 532 -10.68 0.99 -12.80
N ARG A 533 -11.80 0.73 -12.11
CA ARG A 533 -13.03 1.50 -12.23
C ARG A 533 -13.03 2.72 -11.33
N THR A 534 -12.79 2.48 -10.05
CA THR A 534 -12.75 3.54 -9.04
C THR A 534 -11.71 3.25 -7.98
N ILE A 535 -11.25 4.33 -7.36
CA ILE A 535 -10.41 4.28 -6.16
C ILE A 535 -11.10 5.11 -5.07
N GLY A 536 -11.34 4.47 -3.93
CA GLY A 536 -11.84 5.10 -2.73
C GLY A 536 -10.83 4.97 -1.60
N VAL A 537 -10.65 6.01 -0.81
CA VAL A 537 -9.90 5.96 0.44
C VAL A 537 -10.74 6.61 1.52
N THR A 538 -10.83 5.95 2.67
CA THR A 538 -11.32 6.58 3.90
C THR A 538 -10.24 6.53 4.95
N ALA A 539 -9.91 7.69 5.52
CA ALA A 539 -8.91 7.83 6.58
C ALA A 539 -9.60 8.05 7.93
N ALA A 540 -9.01 7.54 9.01
CA ALA A 540 -9.45 7.83 10.37
C ALA A 540 -8.26 7.92 11.33
N ILE A 541 -8.28 8.93 12.20
CA ILE A 541 -7.36 9.00 13.34
C ILE A 541 -7.96 8.09 14.43
N ARG A 542 -7.24 7.02 14.80
CA ARG A 542 -7.74 6.00 15.73
C ARG A 542 -7.43 6.36 17.17
N ASP A 543 -6.22 6.86 17.39
CA ASP A 543 -5.78 7.40 18.67
C ASP A 543 -4.65 8.42 18.44
N LYS A 544 -4.02 8.87 19.53
CA LYS A 544 -2.94 9.85 19.50
C LYS A 544 -1.70 9.39 18.72
N TYR A 545 -1.58 8.10 18.43
CA TYR A 545 -0.38 7.53 17.83
C TYR A 545 -0.69 6.68 16.62
N SER A 546 -1.93 6.56 16.16
CA SER A 546 -2.25 5.71 15.01
C SER A 546 -3.31 6.29 14.07
N THR A 547 -3.05 6.10 12.79
CA THR A 547 -3.95 6.42 11.69
C THR A 547 -4.25 5.15 10.91
N ARG A 548 -5.53 4.94 10.57
CA ARG A 548 -5.99 3.84 9.73
C ARG A 548 -6.52 4.42 8.42
N TYR A 549 -6.30 3.68 7.34
CA TYR A 549 -6.79 4.00 6.01
C TYR A 549 -7.38 2.74 5.40
N ASP A 550 -8.60 2.81 4.89
CA ASP A 550 -9.19 1.74 4.09
C ASP A 550 -9.25 2.22 2.64
N VAL A 551 -8.55 1.51 1.75
CA VAL A 551 -8.51 1.77 0.31
C VAL A 551 -9.31 0.69 -0.39
N HIS A 552 -10.28 1.10 -1.21
CA HIS A 552 -11.07 0.22 -2.04
C HIS A 552 -10.72 0.50 -3.50
N VAL A 553 -10.27 -0.53 -4.21
CA VAL A 553 -9.97 -0.45 -5.64
C VAL A 553 -10.95 -1.35 -6.35
N ARG A 554 -11.91 -0.74 -7.06
CA ARG A 554 -12.87 -1.49 -7.86
C ARG A 554 -12.26 -1.80 -9.21
N LEU A 555 -12.40 -3.05 -9.63
CA LEU A 555 -11.77 -3.56 -10.83
C LEU A 555 -12.83 -4.05 -11.81
N GLU A 556 -12.49 -3.99 -13.10
CA GLU A 556 -13.18 -4.76 -14.13
C GLU A 556 -13.20 -6.26 -13.79
N LYS A 557 -14.15 -6.98 -14.37
CA LYS A 557 -14.24 -8.44 -14.21
C LYS A 557 -14.51 -9.10 -15.57
N ALA A 558 -13.47 -9.60 -16.21
CA ALA A 558 -13.56 -10.24 -17.52
C ALA A 558 -14.12 -11.68 -17.50
N GLY A 559 -14.41 -12.25 -16.32
CA GLY A 559 -15.01 -13.59 -16.17
C GLY A 559 -14.02 -14.64 -15.69
N ASP A 560 -14.28 -15.92 -16.00
CA ASP A 560 -13.42 -17.03 -15.59
C ASP A 560 -12.04 -16.93 -16.26
N PRO A 561 -10.94 -16.88 -15.47
CA PRO A 561 -9.61 -16.82 -16.03
C PRO A 561 -9.28 -18.11 -16.79
N GLY A 562 -8.58 -17.99 -17.91
CA GLY A 562 -8.00 -19.14 -18.60
C GLY A 562 -7.06 -19.96 -17.72
N GLU A 563 -6.72 -21.17 -18.16
CA GLU A 563 -5.72 -22.00 -17.48
C GLU A 563 -4.37 -21.29 -17.40
N LEU A 564 -3.63 -21.50 -16.31
CA LEU A 564 -2.26 -21.02 -16.21
C LEU A 564 -1.41 -21.70 -17.31
N PRO A 565 -0.45 -20.99 -17.91
CA PRO A 565 0.54 -21.60 -18.78
C PRO A 565 1.16 -22.85 -18.12
N PRO A 566 1.33 -23.96 -18.86
CA PRO A 566 1.91 -25.18 -18.30
C PRO A 566 3.34 -24.91 -17.81
N PRO A 567 3.83 -25.66 -16.81
CA PRO A 567 5.20 -25.53 -16.30
C PRO A 567 6.22 -25.58 -17.44
N ALA A 568 7.15 -24.63 -17.48
CA ALA A 568 8.23 -24.65 -18.44
C ALA A 568 9.02 -25.97 -18.31
N ALA A 569 9.23 -26.67 -19.44
CA ALA A 569 10.07 -27.85 -19.44
C ALA A 569 11.50 -27.47 -18.98
N PRO A 570 12.14 -28.24 -18.07
CA PRO A 570 13.47 -27.91 -17.58
C PRO A 570 14.44 -27.79 -18.75
N SER A 571 15.08 -26.63 -18.89
CA SER A 571 15.86 -26.27 -20.07
C SER A 571 17.01 -27.24 -20.30
N ALA A 572 16.97 -28.01 -21.40
CA ALA A 572 18.11 -28.81 -21.83
C ALA A 572 19.22 -27.87 -22.35
N SER A 573 20.28 -27.64 -21.58
CA SER A 573 21.42 -26.83 -22.05
C SER A 573 22.01 -27.40 -23.36
N PRO A 574 22.46 -26.53 -24.29
CA PRO A 574 22.89 -26.93 -25.63
C PRO A 574 24.11 -27.86 -25.58
N SER A 575 24.08 -28.87 -26.44
CA SER A 575 25.18 -29.82 -26.64
C SER A 575 26.47 -29.08 -26.97
N PRO A 576 27.61 -29.41 -26.34
CA PRO A 576 28.89 -28.83 -26.73
C PRO A 576 29.22 -29.25 -28.16
N GLN A 577 29.34 -28.28 -29.06
CA GLN A 577 30.00 -28.50 -30.34
C GLN A 577 31.43 -28.96 -30.05
N SER A 578 31.77 -30.14 -30.56
CA SER A 578 33.12 -30.69 -30.46
C SER A 578 34.05 -29.94 -31.42
N PRO A 579 35.35 -29.81 -31.07
CA PRO A 579 36.31 -29.00 -31.82
C PRO A 579 36.59 -29.49 -33.25
#